data_AF-A0A522EZT4-F1
#
_entry.id   AF-A0A522EZT4-F1
#
_cell.length_a   1.000
_cell.length_b   1.000
_cell.length_c   1.000
_cell.angle_alpha   90.00
_cell.angle_beta   90.00
_cell.angle_gamma   90.00
#
_symmetry.space_group_name_H-M   'P 1'
#
loop_
_entity.id
_entity.type
_entity.pdbx_description
1 polymer ?
#
loop_
_entity_poly.entity_id
_entity_poly.type
_entity_poly.pdbx_seq_one_letter_code
_entity_poly.pdbx_strand_id
1 'polypeptide(L)'
;MKRAIFFVLLPVLELSIFSQNLVINPGFEDWGKINKPIGWTTAQNCLKDSITVQSGAYSCMHSGGATTTSYLGQTINVLPGK
;
A
#
# COMPACT_ATOMS: atom_id res chain seq x y z
N MET A 1 -21.05 32.40 20.47
CA MET A 1 -19.74 31.74 20.22
C MET A 1 -19.71 30.24 20.49
N LYS A 2 -20.63 29.63 21.26
CA LYS A 2 -20.64 28.16 21.49
C LYS A 2 -21.09 27.33 20.26
N ARG A 3 -21.90 27.88 19.36
CA ARG A 3 -22.39 27.19 18.15
C ARG A 3 -21.33 27.02 17.05
N ALA A 4 -20.35 27.93 16.97
CA ALA A 4 -19.29 27.85 15.97
C ALA A 4 -18.24 26.76 16.30
N ILE A 5 -17.98 26.52 17.59
CA ILE A 5 -17.02 25.50 18.05
C ILE A 5 -17.45 24.09 17.60
N PHE A 6 -18.76 23.80 17.67
CA PHE A 6 -19.31 22.50 17.25
C PHE A 6 -19.15 22.24 15.74
N PHE A 7 -19.28 23.28 14.91
CA PHE A 7 -19.13 23.17 13.45
C PHE A 7 -17.67 23.01 13.00
N VAL A 8 -16.70 23.44 13.81
CA VAL A 8 -15.26 23.31 13.50
C VAL A 8 -14.69 21.97 13.98
N LEU A 9 -15.24 21.38 15.06
CA LEU A 9 -14.77 20.09 15.59
C LEU A 9 -15.21 18.87 14.77
N LEU A 10 -16.36 18.94 14.10
CA LEU A 10 -16.91 17.83 13.30
C LEU A 10 -16.04 17.43 12.08
N PRO A 11 -15.52 18.37 11.24
CA PRO A 11 -14.70 18.00 10.08
C PRO A 11 -13.29 17.50 10.46
N VAL A 12 -12.80 17.79 11.66
CA VAL A 12 -11.49 17.31 12.13
C VAL A 12 -11.55 15.82 12.51
N LEU A 13 -12.71 15.33 12.95
CA LEU A 13 -12.90 13.92 13.31
C LEU A 13 -12.99 13.01 12.07
N GLU A 14 -13.52 13.50 10.94
CA GLU A 14 -13.65 12.72 9.70
C GLU A 14 -12.31 12.43 9.01
N LEU A 15 -11.25 13.17 9.32
CA LEU A 15 -9.89 12.86 8.83
C LEU A 15 -9.22 11.71 9.59
N SER A 16 -9.82 11.26 10.70
CA SER A 16 -9.21 10.27 11.61
C SER A 16 -9.65 8.83 11.35
N ILE A 17 -10.52 8.59 10.36
CA ILE A 17 -11.10 7.25 10.10
C ILE A 17 -10.26 6.41 9.12
N PHE A 18 -9.17 6.95 8.59
CA PHE A 18 -8.20 6.14 7.86
C PHE A 18 -7.38 5.34 8.88
N SER A 19 -7.72 4.06 9.04
CA SER A 19 -6.83 3.10 9.69
C SER A 19 -5.43 3.23 9.10
N GLN A 20 -4.39 3.26 9.94
CA GLN A 20 -3.01 3.30 9.46
C GLN A 20 -2.73 2.06 8.61
N ASN A 21 -2.38 2.28 7.33
CA ASN A 21 -1.93 1.19 6.49
C ASN A 21 -0.55 0.72 6.98
N LEU A 22 -0.51 -0.50 7.50
CA LEU A 22 0.72 -1.11 8.00
C LEU A 22 1.62 -1.64 6.89
N VAL A 23 1.06 -1.86 5.69
CA VAL A 23 1.82 -2.37 4.54
C VAL A 23 2.81 -1.30 4.11
N ILE A 24 4.08 -1.68 4.06
CA ILE A 24 5.17 -0.83 3.58
C ILE A 24 5.14 -0.84 2.05
N ASN A 25 5.19 0.34 1.44
CA ASN A 25 5.11 0.52 -0.01
C ASN A 25 3.92 -0.22 -0.66
N PRO A 26 2.67 0.06 -0.21
CA PRO A 26 1.48 -0.66 -0.66
C PRO A 26 1.09 -0.32 -2.10
N GLY A 27 1.54 0.85 -2.60
CA GLY A 27 1.28 1.32 -3.96
C GLY A 27 2.30 0.84 -4.98
N PHE A 28 3.36 0.13 -4.58
CA PHE A 28 4.45 -0.28 -5.47
C PHE A 28 5.14 0.89 -6.17
N GLU A 29 5.37 2.00 -5.49
CA GLU A 29 6.00 3.18 -6.11
C GLU A 29 7.53 3.13 -6.00
N ASP A 30 8.06 2.43 -4.99
CA ASP A 30 9.49 2.30 -4.75
C ASP A 30 10.04 0.90 -5.11
N TRP A 31 11.14 0.85 -5.86
CA TRP A 31 11.70 -0.37 -6.44
C TRP A 31 13.22 -0.40 -6.36
N GLY A 32 13.77 -1.45 -5.74
CA GLY A 32 15.21 -1.68 -5.70
C GLY A 32 15.71 -2.52 -6.88
N LYS A 33 14.82 -3.29 -7.51
CA LYS A 33 15.08 -4.13 -8.69
C LYS A 33 13.82 -4.19 -9.54
N ILE A 34 13.94 -4.43 -10.85
CA ILE A 34 12.77 -4.49 -11.75
C ILE A 34 11.71 -5.53 -11.35
N ASN A 35 12.10 -6.56 -10.60
CA ASN A 35 11.23 -7.67 -10.20
C ASN A 35 10.96 -7.74 -8.69
N LYS A 36 11.34 -6.70 -7.92
CA LYS A 36 11.13 -6.68 -6.47
C LYS A 36 10.91 -5.24 -5.96
N PRO A 37 9.68 -4.89 -5.55
CA PRO A 37 9.42 -3.62 -4.89
C PRO A 37 10.09 -3.57 -3.51
N ILE A 38 10.52 -2.39 -3.10
CA ILE A 38 11.16 -2.20 -1.78
C ILE A 38 10.14 -2.49 -0.67
N GLY A 39 10.60 -3.11 0.42
CA GLY A 39 9.77 -3.43 1.59
C GLY A 39 9.03 -4.76 1.48
N TRP A 40 8.90 -5.37 0.30
CA TRP A 40 8.25 -6.67 0.14
C TRP A 40 9.22 -7.81 0.42
N THR A 41 8.83 -8.73 1.31
CA THR A 41 9.67 -9.87 1.72
C THR A 41 9.86 -10.84 0.55
N THR A 42 8.76 -11.19 -0.11
CA THR A 42 8.71 -12.08 -1.28
C THR A 42 8.01 -11.40 -2.44
N ALA A 43 8.60 -11.51 -3.63
CA ALA A 43 8.02 -11.04 -4.88
C ALA A 43 8.41 -12.02 -6.00
N GLN A 44 7.55 -12.99 -6.26
CA GLN A 44 7.72 -14.00 -7.29
C GLN A 44 6.83 -13.68 -8.49
N ASN A 45 7.44 -13.61 -9.67
CA ASN A 45 6.77 -13.23 -10.93
C ASN A 45 6.08 -11.86 -10.83
N CYS A 46 6.71 -10.91 -10.13
CA CYS A 46 6.28 -9.53 -10.05
C CYS A 46 7.20 -8.70 -10.96
N LEU A 47 6.65 -7.95 -11.91
CA LEU A 47 7.39 -6.98 -12.73
C LEU A 47 6.88 -5.57 -12.44
N LYS A 48 7.81 -4.61 -12.42
CA LYS A 48 7.49 -3.20 -12.39
C LYS A 48 6.78 -2.81 -13.69
N ASP A 49 5.50 -2.48 -13.57
CA ASP A 49 4.68 -2.01 -14.69
C ASP A 49 4.31 -0.55 -14.49
N SER A 50 4.36 0.23 -15.57
CA SER A 50 3.96 1.64 -15.61
C SER A 50 2.79 1.89 -16.56
N ILE A 51 2.23 0.84 -17.15
CA ILE A 51 1.13 0.93 -18.13
C ILE A 51 -0.19 0.60 -17.45
N THR A 52 -0.27 -0.54 -16.76
CA THR A 52 -1.49 -1.00 -16.07
C THR A 52 -1.41 -0.63 -14.60
N VAL A 53 -1.75 0.63 -14.31
CA VAL A 53 -1.62 1.22 -12.97
C VAL A 53 -2.98 1.72 -12.49
N GLN A 54 -3.36 1.40 -11.26
CA GLN A 54 -4.63 1.84 -10.64
C GLN A 54 -4.47 3.13 -9.84
N SER A 55 -3.25 3.41 -9.36
CA SER A 55 -2.90 4.62 -8.61
C SER A 55 -1.40 4.85 -8.69
N GLY A 56 -0.95 6.10 -8.65
CA GLY A 56 0.49 6.40 -8.69
C GLY A 56 1.09 6.18 -10.08
N ALA A 57 2.38 5.88 -10.14
CA ALA A 57 3.13 5.72 -11.39
C ALA A 57 3.42 4.26 -11.73
N TYR A 58 3.37 3.35 -10.76
CA TYR A 58 3.79 1.98 -10.96
C TYR A 58 2.83 0.96 -10.32
N SER A 59 2.92 -0.28 -10.78
CA SER A 59 2.24 -1.42 -10.19
C SER A 59 3.14 -2.66 -10.22
N CYS A 60 2.80 -3.65 -9.40
CA CYS A 60 3.37 -4.99 -9.49
C CYS A 60 2.50 -5.85 -10.41
N MET A 61 2.93 -6.05 -11.65
CA MET A 61 2.25 -6.92 -12.60
C MET A 61 2.69 -8.37 -12.37
N HIS A 62 1.73 -9.28 -12.23
CA HIS A 62 2.01 -10.71 -12.25
C HIS A 62 2.42 -11.14 -13.67
N SER A 63 3.68 -11.50 -13.85
CA SER A 63 4.26 -11.96 -15.11
C SER A 63 4.30 -13.48 -15.24
N GLY A 64 3.78 -14.21 -14.24
CA GLY A 64 3.67 -15.65 -14.30
C GLY A 64 2.60 -16.02 -15.33
N GLY A 65 2.93 -16.93 -16.25
CA GLY A 65 1.94 -17.48 -17.17
C GLY A 65 0.80 -18.18 -16.42
N ALA A 66 -0.28 -18.55 -17.12
CA ALA A 66 -1.51 -19.07 -16.52
C ALA A 66 -1.31 -20.32 -15.61
N THR A 67 -0.22 -21.05 -15.79
CA THR A 67 0.12 -22.27 -15.04
C THR A 67 1.19 -22.05 -13.96
N THR A 68 1.68 -20.82 -13.78
CA THR A 68 2.76 -20.51 -12.86
C THR A 68 2.23 -19.80 -11.62
N THR A 69 2.60 -20.28 -10.44
CA THR A 69 2.29 -19.59 -9.19
C THR A 69 3.02 -18.24 -9.13
N SER A 70 2.28 -17.19 -8.84
CA SER A 70 2.81 -15.85 -8.51
C SER A 70 2.54 -15.60 -7.03
N TYR A 71 3.52 -15.07 -6.31
CA TYR A 71 3.42 -14.88 -4.87
C TYR A 71 4.03 -13.55 -4.46
N LEU A 72 3.26 -12.78 -3.70
CA LEU A 72 3.66 -11.49 -3.18
C LEU A 72 3.33 -11.46 -1.70
N GLY A 73 4.32 -11.13 -0.87
CA GLY A 73 4.20 -11.24 0.58
C GLY A 73 5.12 -10.28 1.32
N GLN A 74 4.62 -9.78 2.45
CA GLN A 74 5.35 -8.91 3.35
C GLN A 74 5.15 -9.40 4.79
N THR A 75 6.25 -9.62 5.49
CA THR A 75 6.24 -9.85 6.94
C THR A 75 6.34 -8.51 7.64
N ILE A 76 5.31 -8.17 8.41
CA ILE A 76 5.24 -6.94 9.19
C ILE A 76 5.32 -7.30 10.67
N ASN A 77 6.28 -6.71 11.38
CA ASN A 77 6.37 -6.85 12.83
C ASN A 77 5.41 -5.86 13.48
N VAL A 78 4.39 -6.37 14.17
CA VAL A 78 3.45 -5.56 14.95
C VAL A 78 3.73 -5.73 16.44
N LEU A 79 3.67 -4.63 17.19
CA LEU A 79 3.76 -4.66 18.64
C LEU A 79 2.34 -4.74 19.22
N PRO A 80 1.99 -5.79 19.98
CA PRO A 80 0.67 -5.89 20.60
C PRO A 80 0.39 -4.69 21.52
N GLY A 81 -0.82 -4.14 21.43
CA GLY A 81 -1.28 -3.06 22.31
C GLY A 81 -0.73 -1.67 21.99
N LYS A 82 -0.16 -1.47 20.80
CA LYS A 82 0.23 -0.16 20.27
C LYS A 82 -0.52 0.16 18.98
#